data_AF-A0A927TI50-F1
#
_entry.id   AF-A0A927TI50-F1
#
_cell.length_a   1.000
_cell.length_b   1.000
_cell.length_c   1.000
_cell.angle_alpha   90.00
_cell.angle_beta   90.00
_cell.angle_gamma   90.00
#
_symmetry.space_group_name_H-M   'P 1'
#
loop_
_entity.id
_entity.type
_entity.pdbx_description
1 polymer ?
#
loop_
_entity_poly.entity_id
_entity_poly.type
_entity_poly.pdbx_seq_one_letter_code
_entity_poly.pdbx_strand_id
1 'polypeptide(L)'
;MKYSVRVNEVKNMDGNIRGFATVVFDNSFKVTNIAILENREKGQLFVSMPRYKSNERDENGNVYKDVCNPITKEFREELYGNILEAYENLQRQDQDQEREHQEFRDTPEFSVSVTPYEREGSNIKGLARIYFEDSFIVNNVNILQGKENLFVAMPSYKTKQADEDGKPVYQEVCYPVTKEFREKLYKEILSTYKWEMHQQNNKNKNHSAGKQPEQRRSFNGGKHSFR
;
A
#
# COMPACT_ATOMS: atom_id res chain seq x y z
N MET A 1 -10.21 -0.11 16.08
CA MET A 1 -10.70 -0.44 14.73
C MET A 1 -11.58 -1.68 14.77
N LYS A 2 -12.78 -1.64 14.21
CA LYS A 2 -13.66 -2.81 14.14
C LYS A 2 -13.47 -3.51 12.79
N TYR A 3 -13.61 -4.83 12.76
CA TYR A 3 -13.50 -5.59 11.52
C TYR A 3 -14.23 -6.92 11.56
N SER A 4 -14.53 -7.44 10.37
CA SER A 4 -14.98 -8.81 10.18
C SER A 4 -13.88 -9.66 9.54
N VAL A 5 -13.86 -10.95 9.86
CA VAL A 5 -12.92 -11.93 9.31
C VAL A 5 -13.71 -13.05 8.62
N ARG A 6 -13.35 -13.34 7.37
CA ARG A 6 -13.79 -14.53 6.65
C ARG A 6 -12.58 -15.36 6.25
N VAL A 7 -12.62 -16.65 6.50
CA VAL A 7 -11.56 -17.59 6.16
C VAL A 7 -12.06 -18.63 5.17
N ASN A 8 -11.16 -19.13 4.33
CA ASN A 8 -11.42 -20.27 3.44
C ASN A 8 -10.24 -21.24 3.53
N GLU A 9 -10.53 -22.53 3.48
CA GLU A 9 -9.53 -23.59 3.46
C GLU A 9 -8.96 -23.82 2.05
N VAL A 10 -7.67 -24.15 1.99
CA VAL A 10 -7.01 -24.66 0.79
C VAL A 10 -6.86 -26.17 0.93
N LYS A 11 -7.64 -26.92 0.14
CA LYS A 11 -7.65 -28.40 0.17
C LYS A 11 -6.35 -29.05 -0.29
N ASN A 12 -5.53 -28.34 -1.08
CA ASN A 12 -4.26 -28.87 -1.54
C ASN A 12 -3.18 -28.70 -0.46
N MET A 13 -2.77 -29.82 0.14
CA MET A 13 -1.81 -29.88 1.23
C MET A 13 -0.33 -29.92 0.80
N ASP A 14 -0.02 -29.91 -0.50
CA ASP A 14 1.35 -30.02 -1.00
C ASP A 14 2.25 -28.83 -0.60
N GLY A 15 1.64 -27.70 -0.21
CA GLY A 15 2.32 -26.51 0.32
C GLY A 15 2.21 -26.33 1.84
N ASN A 16 2.80 -25.25 2.32
CA ASN A 16 2.63 -24.78 3.71
C ASN A 16 1.37 -23.91 3.89
N ILE A 17 0.67 -23.54 2.81
CA ILE A 17 -0.58 -22.77 2.89
C ILE A 17 -1.72 -23.71 3.29
N ARG A 18 -2.49 -23.30 4.29
CA ARG A 18 -3.67 -24.01 4.82
C ARG A 18 -4.97 -23.29 4.50
N GLY A 19 -4.93 -21.96 4.46
CA GLY A 19 -6.10 -21.17 4.15
C GLY A 19 -5.78 -19.76 3.73
N PHE A 20 -6.83 -19.03 3.38
CA PHE A 20 -6.77 -17.59 3.15
C PHE A 20 -7.84 -16.88 3.97
N ALA A 21 -7.46 -15.77 4.59
CA ALA A 21 -8.36 -14.86 5.25
C ALA A 21 -8.63 -13.62 4.40
N THR A 22 -9.82 -13.07 4.61
CA THR A 22 -10.29 -11.79 4.12
C THR A 22 -10.78 -11.00 5.32
N VAL A 23 -10.31 -9.76 5.45
CA VAL A 23 -10.66 -8.85 6.55
C VAL A 23 -11.35 -7.63 5.97
N VAL A 24 -12.43 -7.17 6.59
CA VAL A 24 -13.09 -5.91 6.22
C VAL A 24 -13.09 -5.00 7.43
N PHE A 25 -12.33 -3.90 7.37
CA PHE A 25 -12.26 -2.87 8.40
C PHE A 25 -13.43 -1.89 8.24
N ASP A 26 -14.18 -1.71 9.32
CA ASP A 26 -15.30 -0.76 9.46
C ASP A 26 -16.25 -0.77 8.24
N ASN A 27 -16.51 -1.98 7.71
CA ASN A 27 -17.31 -2.25 6.51
C ASN A 27 -16.91 -1.46 5.23
N SER A 28 -15.80 -0.74 5.27
CA SER A 28 -15.44 0.27 4.29
C SER A 28 -14.17 -0.06 3.55
N PHE A 29 -13.26 -0.83 4.15
CA PHE A 29 -11.99 -1.19 3.53
C PHE A 29 -11.69 -2.68 3.66
N LYS A 30 -11.48 -3.34 2.52
CA LYS A 30 -11.28 -4.79 2.46
C LYS A 30 -9.84 -5.13 2.16
N VAL A 31 -9.31 -6.13 2.86
CA VAL A 31 -8.01 -6.77 2.62
C VAL A 31 -8.26 -8.25 2.34
N THR A 32 -7.68 -8.74 1.26
CA THR A 32 -7.82 -10.13 0.80
C THR A 32 -6.47 -10.81 0.74
N ASN A 33 -6.49 -12.13 0.54
CA ASN A 33 -5.29 -12.93 0.30
C ASN A 33 -4.29 -12.91 1.48
N ILE A 34 -4.81 -12.78 2.71
CA ILE A 34 -4.02 -12.97 3.92
C ILE A 34 -3.81 -14.48 4.08
N ALA A 35 -2.58 -14.97 4.01
CA ALA A 35 -2.29 -16.39 4.02
C ALA A 35 -2.26 -16.94 5.45
N ILE A 36 -2.89 -18.09 5.65
CA ILE A 36 -2.76 -18.91 6.86
C ILE A 36 -1.84 -20.06 6.49
N LEU A 37 -0.69 -20.14 7.17
CA LEU A 37 0.40 -21.03 6.87
C LEU A 37 0.63 -21.99 8.04
N GLU A 38 1.18 -23.16 7.77
CA GLU A 38 1.63 -24.10 8.80
C GLU A 38 3.15 -24.26 8.75
N ASN A 39 3.78 -24.09 9.90
CA ASN A 39 5.13 -24.59 10.11
C ASN A 39 5.06 -26.11 10.34
N ARG A 40 5.39 -26.88 9.29
CA ARG A 40 5.31 -28.35 9.31
C ARG A 40 6.20 -29.01 10.36
N GLU A 41 7.29 -28.37 10.79
CA GLU A 41 8.17 -28.94 11.82
C GLU A 41 7.56 -28.82 13.22
N LYS A 42 6.78 -27.76 13.47
CA LYS A 42 6.18 -27.45 14.77
C LYS A 42 4.68 -27.75 14.83
N GLY A 43 4.04 -28.06 13.70
CA GLY A 43 2.59 -28.16 13.58
C GLY A 43 1.84 -26.86 13.93
N GLN A 44 2.53 -25.71 13.86
CA GLN A 44 1.99 -24.43 14.32
C GLN A 44 1.48 -23.59 13.15
N LEU A 45 0.24 -23.13 13.25
CA LEU A 45 -0.33 -22.18 12.30
C LEU A 45 0.16 -20.75 12.57
N PHE A 46 0.34 -19.98 11.50
CA PHE A 46 0.68 -18.56 11.56
C PHE A 46 0.13 -17.79 10.37
N VAL A 47 -0.04 -16.48 10.55
CA VAL A 47 -0.57 -15.57 9.53
C VAL A 47 0.56 -14.88 8.78
N SER A 48 0.46 -14.82 7.46
CA SER A 48 1.28 -13.97 6.61
C SER A 48 0.39 -12.99 5.86
N MET A 49 0.63 -11.70 6.06
CA MET A 49 -0.04 -10.65 5.30
C MET A 49 0.34 -10.72 3.81
N PRO A 50 -0.47 -10.13 2.91
CA PRO A 50 -0.14 -10.04 1.49
C PRO A 50 1.20 -9.32 1.28
N ARG A 51 2.06 -9.90 0.45
CA ARG A 51 3.45 -9.44 0.25
C ARG A 51 3.73 -9.04 -1.19
N TYR A 52 4.67 -8.13 -1.36
CA TYR A 52 5.27 -7.78 -2.65
C TYR A 52 6.79 -7.97 -2.59
N LYS A 53 7.39 -8.28 -3.74
CA LYS A 53 8.84 -8.31 -3.90
C LYS A 53 9.36 -6.87 -3.96
N SER A 54 10.23 -6.49 -3.03
CA SER A 54 10.86 -5.17 -3.05
C SER A 54 12.04 -5.15 -4.05
N ASN A 55 12.61 -3.97 -4.27
CA ASN A 55 13.84 -3.83 -5.05
C ASN A 55 15.11 -4.11 -4.22
N GLU A 56 14.97 -4.36 -2.92
CA GLU A 56 16.07 -4.64 -2.00
C GLU A 56 16.49 -6.12 -2.11
N ARG A 57 17.79 -6.34 -1.94
CA ARG A 57 18.37 -7.68 -1.83
C ARG A 57 19.20 -7.78 -0.56
N ASP A 58 19.06 -8.89 0.15
CA ASP A 58 19.85 -9.24 1.31
C ASP A 58 20.69 -10.50 1.01
N GLU A 59 21.42 -10.98 2.02
CA GLU A 59 22.25 -12.19 1.94
C GLU A 59 21.44 -13.45 1.56
N ASN A 60 20.12 -13.42 1.82
CA ASN A 60 19.19 -14.51 1.53
C ASN A 60 18.44 -14.33 0.20
N GLY A 61 18.74 -13.27 -0.57
CA GLY A 61 18.19 -13.02 -1.88
C GLY A 61 17.24 -11.83 -1.93
N ASN A 62 16.04 -12.01 -2.48
CA ASN A 62 15.09 -10.91 -2.64
C ASN A 62 14.37 -10.60 -1.34
N VAL A 63 14.37 -9.33 -0.93
CA VAL A 63 13.58 -8.88 0.22
C VAL A 63 12.12 -8.72 -0.20
N TYR A 64 11.21 -9.20 0.65
CA TYR A 64 9.78 -9.00 0.46
C TYR A 64 9.25 -8.14 1.59
N LYS A 65 8.27 -7.30 1.27
CA LYS A 65 7.61 -6.42 2.22
C LYS A 65 6.11 -6.64 2.14
N ASP A 66 5.41 -6.34 3.23
CA ASP A 66 3.97 -6.45 3.28
C ASP A 66 3.33 -5.31 2.50
N VAL A 67 2.36 -5.65 1.66
CA VAL A 67 1.47 -4.70 0.99
C VAL A 67 0.67 -3.95 2.05
N CYS A 68 0.24 -4.64 3.09
CA CYS A 68 -0.47 -4.06 4.21
C CYS A 68 -0.20 -4.88 5.47
N ASN A 69 -0.14 -4.22 6.63
CA ASN A 69 0.19 -4.90 7.88
C ASN A 69 -0.31 -4.12 9.10
N PRO A 70 -0.55 -4.80 10.23
CA PRO A 70 -0.67 -4.14 11.52
C PRO A 70 0.60 -3.35 11.87
N ILE A 71 0.42 -2.15 12.40
CA ILE A 71 1.48 -1.24 12.84
C ILE A 71 1.86 -1.57 14.30
N THR A 72 0.87 -1.59 15.19
CA THR A 72 1.06 -1.86 16.62
C THR A 72 1.13 -3.35 16.91
N LYS A 73 1.85 -3.73 17.98
CA LYS A 73 1.95 -5.12 18.42
C LYS A 73 0.59 -5.65 18.88
N GLU A 74 -0.14 -4.83 19.62
CA GLU A 74 -1.43 -5.14 20.22
C GLU A 74 -2.45 -5.52 19.13
N PHE A 75 -2.61 -4.65 18.13
CA PHE A 75 -3.48 -4.93 17.00
C PHE A 75 -3.02 -6.12 16.14
N ARG A 76 -1.70 -6.37 16.06
CA ARG A 76 -1.17 -7.54 15.36
C ARG A 76 -1.59 -8.83 16.06
N GLU A 77 -1.41 -8.90 17.37
CA GLU A 77 -1.75 -10.07 18.17
C GLU A 77 -3.25 -10.33 18.12
N GLU A 78 -4.07 -9.27 18.26
CA GLU A 78 -5.52 -9.35 18.13
C GLU A 78 -5.96 -9.85 16.75
N LEU A 79 -5.53 -9.19 15.67
CA LEU A 79 -5.93 -9.53 14.31
C LEU A 79 -5.50 -10.95 13.93
N TYR A 80 -4.25 -11.31 14.23
CA TYR A 80 -3.72 -12.62 13.85
C TYR A 80 -4.37 -13.73 14.69
N GLY A 81 -4.58 -13.50 15.99
CA GLY A 81 -5.33 -14.40 16.86
C GLY A 81 -6.74 -14.66 16.33
N ASN A 82 -7.48 -13.60 16.02
CA ASN A 82 -8.85 -13.71 15.50
C ASN A 82 -8.93 -14.43 14.14
N ILE A 83 -7.93 -14.25 13.27
CA ILE A 83 -7.84 -14.99 11.99
C ILE A 83 -7.61 -16.48 12.22
N LEU A 84 -6.65 -16.83 13.08
CA LEU A 84 -6.32 -18.22 13.39
C LEU A 84 -7.48 -18.92 14.09
N GLU A 85 -8.13 -18.26 15.05
CA GLU A 85 -9.31 -18.78 15.73
C GLU A 85 -10.47 -19.01 14.73
N ALA A 86 -10.72 -18.06 13.82
CA ALA A 86 -11.74 -18.24 12.79
C ALA A 86 -11.45 -19.46 11.89
N TYR A 87 -10.17 -19.69 11.57
CA TYR A 87 -9.74 -20.84 10.78
C TYR A 87 -9.89 -22.17 11.51
N GLU A 88 -9.46 -22.24 12.78
CA GLU A 88 -9.66 -23.44 13.60
C GLU A 88 -11.14 -23.77 13.79
N ASN A 89 -11.99 -22.76 13.96
CA ASN A 89 -13.43 -22.95 14.09
C ASN A 89 -14.07 -23.44 12.78
N LEU A 90 -13.60 -22.96 11.62
CA LEU A 90 -14.01 -23.49 10.31
C LEU A 90 -13.69 -24.98 10.18
N GLN A 91 -12.52 -25.42 10.65
CA GLN A 91 -12.11 -26.84 10.62
C GLN A 91 -12.97 -27.73 11.53
N ARG A 92 -13.53 -27.17 12.61
CA ARG A 92 -14.37 -27.90 13.57
C ARG A 92 -15.84 -27.98 13.16
N GLN A 93 -16.29 -27.19 12.18
CA GLN A 93 -17.68 -27.13 11.74
C GLN A 93 -17.77 -27.25 10.21
N ASP A 94 -18.17 -28.42 9.70
CA ASP A 94 -18.76 -28.54 8.36
C ASP A 94 -20.15 -27.88 8.38
N GLN A 95 -20.23 -26.55 8.22
CA GLN A 95 -21.36 -25.83 7.59
C GLN A 95 -21.22 -24.32 7.73
N ASP A 96 -21.68 -23.64 6.67
CA ASP A 96 -21.74 -22.20 6.50
C ASP A 96 -22.17 -21.44 7.75
N GLN A 97 -21.29 -20.54 8.22
CA GLN A 97 -21.71 -19.40 9.03
C GLN A 97 -21.41 -18.12 8.25
N GLU A 98 -22.44 -17.60 7.57
CA GLU A 98 -22.53 -16.17 7.35
C GLU A 98 -22.67 -15.51 8.73
N ARG A 99 -21.57 -14.98 9.27
CA ARG A 99 -21.69 -14.11 10.46
C ARG A 99 -22.50 -12.89 10.05
N GLU A 100 -23.55 -12.60 10.82
CA GLU A 100 -24.36 -11.39 10.68
C GLU A 100 -23.44 -10.17 10.56
N HIS A 101 -23.56 -9.44 9.45
CA HIS A 101 -22.92 -8.13 9.32
C HIS A 101 -23.58 -7.22 10.35
N GLN A 102 -22.88 -6.92 11.45
CA GLN A 102 -23.21 -5.72 12.20
C GLN A 102 -23.02 -4.53 11.25
N GLU A 103 -24.12 -3.84 10.92
CA GLU A 103 -24.10 -2.57 10.18
C GLU A 103 -23.38 -1.51 11.02
N PHE A 104 -22.05 -1.51 10.99
CA PHE A 104 -21.28 -0.35 11.38
C PHE A 104 -21.36 0.67 10.25
N ARG A 105 -21.99 1.81 10.55
CA ARG A 105 -22.13 2.97 9.65
C ARG A 105 -20.95 3.93 9.72
N ASP A 106 -19.94 3.62 10.53
CA ASP A 106 -18.83 4.53 10.75
C ASP A 106 -17.77 4.34 9.66
N THR A 107 -17.47 5.43 8.97
CA THR A 107 -16.34 5.51 8.06
C THR A 107 -15.06 5.48 8.89
N PRO A 108 -14.06 4.62 8.59
CA PRO A 108 -12.85 4.56 9.39
C PRO A 108 -12.09 5.89 9.34
N GLU A 109 -11.47 6.26 10.46
CA GLU A 109 -10.49 7.34 10.49
C GLU A 109 -9.21 6.90 9.79
N PHE A 110 -8.70 7.74 8.89
CA PHE A 110 -7.48 7.45 8.15
C PHE A 110 -6.65 8.71 7.91
N SER A 111 -5.35 8.51 7.72
CA SER A 111 -4.43 9.51 7.20
C SER A 111 -3.67 8.96 6.00
N VAL A 112 -3.09 9.85 5.19
CA VAL A 112 -2.32 9.47 4.01
C VAL A 112 -0.97 10.18 4.00
N SER A 113 0.07 9.46 3.58
CA SER A 113 1.36 10.05 3.23
C SER A 113 1.63 9.83 1.75
N VAL A 114 2.07 10.87 1.04
CA VAL A 114 2.33 10.80 -0.39
C VAL A 114 3.76 11.23 -0.69
N THR A 115 4.43 10.46 -1.53
CA THR A 115 5.75 10.78 -2.08
C THR A 115 5.61 10.93 -3.59
N PRO A 116 5.63 12.17 -4.13
CA PRO A 116 5.67 12.41 -5.56
C PRO A 116 6.98 11.90 -6.17
N TYR A 117 6.89 11.18 -7.29
CA TYR A 117 8.04 10.77 -8.08
C TYR A 117 7.58 10.32 -9.46
N GLU A 118 8.46 10.45 -10.44
CA GLU A 118 8.24 9.88 -11.76
C GLU A 118 9.14 8.66 -11.94
N ARG A 119 8.62 7.63 -12.59
CA ARG A 119 9.39 6.44 -12.97
C ARG A 119 9.44 6.36 -14.48
N GLU A 120 10.66 6.41 -15.02
CA GLU A 120 10.93 6.30 -16.45
C GLU A 120 10.25 5.07 -17.06
N GLY A 121 9.62 5.26 -18.22
CA GLY A 121 8.87 4.21 -18.91
C GLY A 121 7.56 3.80 -18.23
N SER A 122 7.07 4.55 -17.24
CA SER A 122 5.78 4.31 -16.59
C SER A 122 4.95 5.59 -16.49
N ASN A 123 3.66 5.44 -16.24
CA ASN A 123 2.77 6.54 -15.94
C ASN A 123 2.66 6.85 -14.44
N ILE A 124 3.57 6.33 -13.60
CA ILE A 124 3.56 6.61 -12.16
C ILE A 124 4.01 8.06 -11.90
N LYS A 125 3.25 8.73 -11.05
CA LYS A 125 3.46 10.11 -10.59
C LYS A 125 3.69 10.23 -9.08
N GLY A 126 3.32 9.22 -8.30
CA GLY A 126 3.55 9.23 -6.87
C GLY A 126 3.22 7.88 -6.23
N LEU A 127 3.72 7.71 -5.01
CA LEU A 127 3.40 6.59 -4.13
C LEU A 127 2.70 7.12 -2.89
N ALA A 128 1.58 6.52 -2.52
CA ALA A 128 0.86 6.82 -1.30
C ALA A 128 0.92 5.64 -0.31
N ARG A 129 0.83 5.97 0.97
CA ARG A 129 0.54 5.04 2.06
C ARG A 129 -0.71 5.52 2.79
N ILE A 130 -1.56 4.59 3.18
CA ILE A 130 -2.79 4.86 3.94
C ILE A 130 -2.61 4.27 5.33
N TYR A 131 -2.94 5.03 6.36
CA TYR A 131 -2.91 4.60 7.76
C TYR A 131 -4.34 4.64 8.27
N PHE A 132 -4.81 3.55 8.86
CA PHE A 132 -6.11 3.45 9.49
C PHE A 132 -5.91 3.39 11.00
N GLU A 133 -6.51 4.35 11.72
CA GLU A 133 -6.45 4.48 13.19
C GLU A 133 -5.06 4.20 13.81
N ASP A 134 -3.98 4.60 13.14
CA ASP A 134 -2.56 4.31 13.50
C ASP A 134 -2.23 2.84 13.80
N SER A 135 -3.14 1.93 13.46
CA SER A 135 -3.10 0.51 13.81
C SER A 135 -2.84 -0.37 12.60
N PHE A 136 -3.20 0.10 11.40
CA PHE A 136 -3.04 -0.66 10.16
C PHE A 136 -2.54 0.24 9.01
N ILE A 137 -1.58 -0.27 8.22
CA ILE A 137 -1.02 0.45 7.07
C ILE A 137 -1.30 -0.29 5.76
N VAL A 138 -1.54 0.48 4.69
CA VAL A 138 -1.51 0.02 3.31
C VAL A 138 -0.39 0.75 2.58
N ASN A 139 0.58 -0.01 2.08
CA ASN A 139 1.70 0.47 1.30
C ASN A 139 1.40 0.36 -0.21
N ASN A 140 2.22 1.06 -1.01
CA ASN A 140 2.26 0.94 -2.47
C ASN A 140 0.96 1.30 -3.20
N VAL A 141 0.22 2.29 -2.70
CA VAL A 141 -0.91 2.85 -3.44
C VAL A 141 -0.35 3.77 -4.53
N ASN A 142 -0.53 3.44 -5.80
CA ASN A 142 0.07 4.20 -6.89
C ASN A 142 -0.81 5.37 -7.29
N ILE A 143 -0.20 6.52 -7.56
CA ILE A 143 -0.82 7.65 -8.24
C ILE A 143 -0.32 7.64 -9.67
N LEU A 144 -1.23 7.49 -10.62
CA LEU A 144 -0.94 7.27 -12.04
C LEU A 144 -1.49 8.41 -12.89
N GLN A 145 -0.75 8.78 -13.93
CA GLN A 145 -1.23 9.69 -14.98
C GLN A 145 -2.02 8.91 -16.03
N GLY A 146 -3.31 9.21 -16.14
CA GLY A 146 -4.15 8.80 -17.26
C GLY A 146 -4.02 9.75 -18.46
N LYS A 147 -4.87 9.58 -19.48
CA LYS A 147 -4.88 10.45 -20.67
C LYS A 147 -5.08 11.93 -20.31
N GLU A 148 -5.96 12.19 -19.35
CA GLU A 148 -6.34 13.56 -18.94
C GLU A 148 -6.13 13.80 -17.45
N ASN A 149 -6.38 12.78 -16.62
CA ASN A 149 -6.47 12.96 -15.17
C ASN A 149 -5.55 12.00 -14.42
N LEU A 150 -5.14 12.42 -13.23
CA LEU A 150 -4.50 11.53 -12.25
C LEU A 150 -5.54 10.58 -11.67
N PHE A 151 -5.14 9.34 -11.41
CA PHE A 151 -5.98 8.36 -10.74
C PHE A 151 -5.19 7.53 -9.74
N VAL A 152 -5.91 6.99 -8.74
CA VAL A 152 -5.36 6.12 -7.72
C VAL A 152 -5.52 4.67 -8.15
N ALA A 153 -4.45 3.89 -8.06
CA ALA A 153 -4.47 2.45 -8.25
C ALA A 153 -4.02 1.76 -6.97
N MET A 154 -4.92 0.99 -6.36
CA MET A 154 -4.61 0.24 -5.16
C MET A 154 -3.63 -0.90 -5.46
N PRO A 155 -2.91 -1.42 -4.45
CA PRO A 155 -2.04 -2.58 -4.62
C PRO A 155 -2.80 -3.77 -5.23
N SER A 156 -2.25 -4.36 -6.28
CA SER A 156 -2.86 -5.46 -7.00
C SER A 156 -1.84 -6.53 -7.39
N TYR A 157 -2.34 -7.73 -7.69
CA TYR A 157 -1.55 -8.82 -8.27
C TYR A 157 -2.14 -9.24 -9.60
N LYS A 158 -1.26 -9.72 -10.49
CA LYS A 158 -1.66 -10.32 -11.76
C LYS A 158 -2.27 -11.70 -11.49
N THR A 159 -3.49 -11.92 -11.95
CA THR A 159 -4.15 -13.22 -11.87
C THR A 159 -3.66 -14.15 -13.01
N LYS A 160 -4.08 -15.42 -12.98
CA LYS A 160 -3.84 -16.36 -14.08
C LYS A 160 -4.82 -16.16 -15.25
N GLN A 161 -5.83 -15.31 -15.08
CA GLN A 161 -6.85 -15.06 -16.09
C GLN A 161 -6.38 -13.97 -17.06
N ALA A 162 -6.87 -14.07 -18.29
CA ALA A 162 -6.77 -13.02 -19.28
C ALA A 162 -8.18 -12.52 -19.62
N ASP A 163 -8.30 -11.24 -19.93
CA ASP A 163 -9.54 -10.66 -20.42
C ASP A 163 -9.82 -11.09 -21.87
N GLU A 164 -10.94 -10.61 -22.44
CA GLU A 164 -11.36 -10.91 -23.81
C GLU A 164 -10.31 -10.51 -24.87
N ASP A 165 -9.46 -9.52 -24.57
CA ASP A 165 -8.36 -9.07 -25.42
C ASP A 165 -7.05 -9.86 -25.20
N GLY A 166 -7.06 -10.86 -24.31
CA GLY A 166 -5.87 -11.62 -23.93
C GLY A 166 -4.92 -10.87 -22.98
N LYS A 167 -5.33 -9.73 -22.42
CA LYS A 167 -4.52 -8.98 -21.46
C LYS A 167 -4.66 -9.56 -20.06
N PRO A 168 -3.61 -9.50 -19.22
CA PRO A 168 -3.70 -9.99 -17.85
C PRO A 168 -4.79 -9.30 -17.04
N VAL A 169 -5.63 -10.09 -16.36
CA VAL A 169 -6.56 -9.56 -15.36
C VAL A 169 -5.80 -9.33 -14.06
N TYR A 170 -5.94 -8.15 -13.48
CA TYR A 170 -5.37 -7.79 -12.19
C TYR A 170 -6.47 -7.76 -11.13
N GLN A 171 -6.13 -8.19 -9.92
CA GLN A 171 -7.03 -8.13 -8.77
C GLN A 171 -6.37 -7.35 -7.64
N GLU A 172 -7.12 -6.40 -7.08
CA GLU A 172 -6.68 -5.59 -5.95
C GLU A 172 -6.58 -6.46 -4.69
N VAL A 173 -5.45 -6.34 -3.99
CA VAL A 173 -5.21 -6.99 -2.70
C VAL A 173 -6.07 -6.35 -1.62
N CYS A 174 -6.18 -5.02 -1.68
CA CYS A 174 -6.95 -4.23 -0.74
C CYS A 174 -7.63 -3.06 -1.45
N TYR A 175 -8.85 -2.74 -1.05
CA TYR A 175 -9.68 -1.76 -1.75
C TYR A 175 -10.81 -1.21 -0.87
N PRO A 176 -11.22 0.06 -1.10
CA PRO A 176 -12.44 0.58 -0.50
C PRO A 176 -13.67 -0.15 -1.07
N VAL A 177 -14.57 -0.56 -0.18
CA VAL A 177 -15.77 -1.35 -0.48
C VAL A 177 -16.91 -0.44 -0.92
N THR A 178 -17.15 0.64 -0.17
CA THR A 178 -18.25 1.57 -0.44
C THR A 178 -17.82 2.66 -1.41
N LYS A 179 -18.78 3.15 -2.22
CA LYS A 179 -18.53 4.26 -3.15
C LYS A 179 -18.12 5.54 -2.39
N GLU A 180 -18.83 5.85 -1.31
CA GLU A 180 -18.56 7.02 -0.47
C GLU A 180 -17.14 6.99 0.09
N PHE A 181 -16.73 5.87 0.69
CA PHE A 181 -15.37 5.76 1.24
C PHE A 181 -14.31 5.82 0.14
N ARG A 182 -14.56 5.20 -1.02
CA ARG A 182 -13.66 5.28 -2.19
C ARG A 182 -13.45 6.72 -2.64
N GLU A 183 -14.53 7.48 -2.78
CA GLU A 183 -14.47 8.90 -3.19
C GLU A 183 -13.70 9.74 -2.18
N LYS A 184 -14.00 9.58 -0.88
CA LYS A 184 -13.30 10.27 0.22
C LYS A 184 -11.80 9.95 0.21
N LEU A 185 -11.45 8.67 0.19
CA LEU A 185 -10.07 8.20 0.21
C LEU A 185 -9.27 8.68 -1.01
N TYR A 186 -9.83 8.52 -2.22
CA TYR A 186 -9.11 8.86 -3.45
C TYR A 186 -8.95 10.38 -3.58
N LYS A 187 -9.96 11.15 -3.18
CA LYS A 187 -9.87 12.61 -3.12
C LYS A 187 -8.77 13.06 -2.17
N GLU A 188 -8.67 12.47 -0.98
CA GLU A 188 -7.63 12.80 -0.01
C GLU A 188 -6.25 12.52 -0.58
N ILE A 189 -6.00 11.31 -1.10
CA ILE A 189 -4.72 10.93 -1.72
C ILE A 189 -4.30 11.91 -2.83
N LEU A 190 -5.21 12.23 -3.76
CA LEU A 190 -4.90 13.12 -4.87
C LEU A 190 -4.69 14.58 -4.42
N SER A 191 -5.37 15.00 -3.35
CA SER A 191 -5.20 16.35 -2.77
C SER A 191 -3.84 16.46 -2.08
N THR A 192 -3.48 15.48 -1.26
CA THR A 192 -2.15 15.39 -0.64
C THR A 192 -1.05 15.33 -1.69
N TYR A 193 -1.23 14.56 -2.77
CA TYR A 193 -0.28 14.53 -3.88
C TYR A 193 -0.02 15.91 -4.49
N LYS A 194 -1.09 16.65 -4.82
CA LYS A 194 -0.97 18.00 -5.39
C LYS A 194 -0.23 18.93 -4.43
N TRP A 195 -0.57 18.87 -3.15
CA TRP A 195 0.10 19.65 -2.10
C TRP A 195 1.60 19.34 -2.05
N GLU A 196 1.98 18.08 -1.94
CA GLU A 196 3.39 17.65 -1.89
C GLU A 196 4.17 18.05 -3.15
N MET A 197 3.52 17.97 -4.33
CA MET A 197 4.12 18.42 -5.59
C MET A 197 4.40 19.92 -5.62
N HIS A 198 3.45 20.73 -5.15
CA HIS A 198 3.66 22.18 -5.02
C HIS A 198 4.83 22.49 -4.08
N GLN A 199 4.92 21.77 -2.95
CA GLN A 199 6.01 21.95 -1.99
C GLN A 199 7.37 21.55 -2.57
N GLN A 200 7.45 20.45 -3.31
CA GLN A 200 8.69 20.02 -3.98
C GLN A 200 9.15 21.02 -5.03
N ASN A 201 8.22 21.56 -5.83
CA ASN A 201 8.53 22.58 -6.84
C ASN A 201 9.05 23.88 -6.22
N ASN A 202 8.46 24.31 -5.09
CA ASN A 202 8.92 25.51 -4.37
C ASN A 202 10.32 25.32 -3.78
N LYS A 203 10.62 24.14 -3.21
CA LYS A 203 11.97 23.80 -2.73
C LYS A 203 13.00 23.83 -3.85
N ASN A 204 12.67 23.30 -5.02
CA ASN A 204 13.57 23.27 -6.18
C ASN A 204 13.87 24.67 -6.74
N LYS A 205 12.85 25.56 -6.80
CA LYS A 205 13.03 26.97 -7.23
C LYS A 205 13.94 27.76 -6.28
N ASN A 206 13.78 27.58 -4.98
CA ASN A 206 14.60 28.27 -3.98
C ASN A 206 16.07 27.80 -3.99
N HIS A 207 16.33 26.53 -4.32
CA HIS A 207 17.70 26.01 -4.46
C HIS A 207 18.39 26.46 -5.77
N SER A 208 17.64 26.74 -6.83
CA SER A 208 18.20 27.19 -8.12
C SER A 208 18.45 28.70 -8.20
N ALA A 209 17.82 29.51 -7.34
CA ALA A 209 18.07 30.96 -7.25
C ALA A 209 19.35 31.34 -6.44
N GLY A 210 20.01 30.38 -5.77
CA GLY A 210 21.16 30.62 -4.90
C GLY A 210 22.55 30.56 -5.55
N LYS A 211 22.66 30.33 -6.87
CA LYS A 211 23.94 30.35 -7.60
C LYS A 211 24.06 31.62 -8.45
N GLN A 212 24.53 32.72 -7.87
CA GLN A 212 25.04 33.84 -8.68
C GLN A 212 26.41 33.46 -9.27
N PRO A 213 26.70 33.80 -10.54
CA PRO A 213 28.03 33.63 -11.10
C PRO A 213 28.97 34.68 -10.49
N GLU A 214 30.06 34.23 -9.85
CA GLU A 214 31.17 35.09 -9.47
C GLU A 214 31.66 35.85 -10.72
N GLN A 215 31.42 37.17 -10.73
CA GLN A 215 32.02 38.06 -11.71
C GLN A 215 33.53 37.97 -11.59
N ARG A 216 34.17 37.33 -12.57
CA ARG A 216 35.60 37.48 -12.82
C ARG A 216 35.91 38.97 -12.99
N ARG A 217 36.51 39.58 -11.96
CA ARG A 217 37.11 40.91 -12.07
C ARG A 217 38.31 40.81 -13.00
N SER A 218 38.13 41.24 -14.26
CA SER A 218 39.24 41.42 -15.19
C SER A 218 40.18 42.52 -14.68
N PHE A 219 41.45 42.14 -14.54
CA PHE A 219 42.58 43.03 -14.38
C PHE A 219 42.69 43.98 -15.59
N ASN A 220 42.76 45.28 -15.35
CA ASN A 220 43.33 46.30 -16.24
C ASN A 220 43.97 47.33 -15.30
N GLY A 221 45.28 47.56 -15.25
CA GLY A 221 46.19 47.72 -16.38
C GLY A 221 46.24 49.18 -16.83
N GLY A 222 46.45 50.13 -15.91
CA GLY A 222 46.52 51.57 -16.21
C GLY A 222 47.77 52.23 -15.62
N LYS A 223 48.80 52.36 -16.45
CA LYS A 223 49.95 53.26 -16.23
C LYS A 223 49.46 54.71 -16.25
N HIS A 224 49.87 55.54 -15.29
CA HIS A 224 50.05 56.97 -15.54
C HIS A 224 51.29 57.49 -14.80
N SER A 225 52.18 58.09 -15.58
CA SER A 225 53.36 58.83 -15.17
C SER A 225 53.07 60.34 -15.10
N PHE A 226 54.07 61.06 -14.58
CA PHE A 226 54.25 62.51 -14.43
C PHE A 226 53.55 63.08 -13.17
N ARG A 227 54.24 63.81 -12.29
CA ARG A 227 55.45 64.64 -12.45
C ARG A 227 56.22 64.72 -11.12
#